data_AF-A0A378ASU0-F1
#
_entry.id   AF-A0A378ASU0-F1
#
_cell.length_a   1.000
_cell.length_b   1.000
_cell.length_c   1.000
_cell.angle_alpha   90.00
_cell.angle_beta   90.00
_cell.angle_gamma   90.00
#
_symmetry.space_group_name_H-M   'P 1'
#
loop_
_entity.id
_entity.type
_entity.pdbx_description
1 polymer ?
#
loop_
_entity_poly.entity_id
_entity_poly.type
_entity_poly.pdbx_seq_one_letter_code
_entity_poly.pdbx_strand_id
1 'polypeptide(L)'
;MRFQLNAPVVRLLQGPRGVSGAVLRSDGGEIHVEAGAVVLACGGFPHDRQRLAQVVPHAAEGYGHFSAAPPDNQGEGIRLGESVGGQFDTSLRHPLAWAPVSRVTLASGQQLMFPHLVERAKPGGDRRPAQRQTFC
;
A
#
# COMPACT_ATOMS: atom_id res chain seq x y z
N MET A 1 15.15 20.47 7.08
CA MET A 1 14.43 19.30 6.52
C MET A 1 13.36 19.82 5.59
N ARG A 2 13.27 19.32 4.35
CA ARG A 2 12.28 19.76 3.36
C ARG A 2 11.32 18.60 3.10
N PHE A 3 10.03 18.87 3.21
CA PHE A 3 8.97 17.92 2.86
C PHE A 3 8.29 18.40 1.58
N GLN A 4 8.04 17.46 0.67
CA GLN A 4 7.32 17.71 -0.56
C GLN A 4 6.11 16.78 -0.59
N LEU A 5 4.91 17.35 -0.65
CA LEU A 5 3.67 16.62 -0.83
C LEU A 5 3.30 16.59 -2.32
N ASN A 6 2.38 15.70 -2.68
CA ASN A 6 1.89 15.53 -4.06
C ASN A 6 3.02 15.32 -5.09
N ALA A 7 4.10 14.66 -4.68
CA ALA A 7 5.27 14.43 -5.51
C ALA A 7 5.63 12.95 -5.59
N PRO A 8 4.85 12.13 -6.32
CA PRO A 8 5.15 10.71 -6.46
C PRO A 8 6.48 10.52 -7.19
N VAL A 9 7.29 9.58 -6.72
CA VAL A 9 8.53 9.16 -7.38
C VAL A 9 8.16 8.38 -8.64
N VAL A 10 8.76 8.75 -9.76
CA VAL A 10 8.49 8.15 -11.08
C VAL A 10 9.57 7.13 -11.44
N ARG A 11 10.84 7.46 -11.17
CA ARG A 11 11.98 6.57 -11.41
C ARG A 11 13.14 6.89 -10.47
N LEU A 12 13.97 5.88 -10.22
CA LEU A 12 15.26 6.06 -9.56
C LEU A 12 16.32 6.43 -10.60
N LEU A 13 17.27 7.27 -10.20
CA LEU A 13 18.45 7.59 -11.00
C LEU A 13 19.53 6.57 -10.68
N GLN A 14 20.24 6.08 -11.70
CA GLN A 14 21.35 5.15 -11.56
C GLN A 14 22.65 5.79 -12.07
N GLY A 15 23.72 5.59 -11.32
CA GLY A 15 25.08 5.96 -11.68
C GLY A 15 26.05 4.80 -11.50
N PRO A 16 27.38 5.04 -11.67
CA PRO A 16 28.39 3.98 -11.67
C PRO A 16 28.47 3.14 -10.38
N ARG A 17 28.00 3.69 -9.25
CA ARG A 17 28.03 3.04 -7.93
C ARG A 17 26.65 2.58 -7.44
N GLY A 18 25.64 2.57 -8.31
CA GLY A 18 24.26 2.23 -7.96
C GLY A 18 23.31 3.43 -8.02
N VAL A 19 22.28 3.43 -7.18
CA VAL A 19 21.26 4.51 -7.15
C VAL A 19 21.90 5.84 -6.74
N SER A 20 21.73 6.87 -7.56
CA SER A 20 22.29 8.21 -7.35
C SER A 20 21.23 9.28 -7.08
N GLY A 21 19.95 8.90 -6.99
CA GLY A 21 18.87 9.86 -6.81
C GLY A 21 17.52 9.34 -7.26
N ALA A 22 16.59 10.25 -7.44
CA ALA A 22 15.24 9.96 -7.91
C ALA A 22 14.65 11.12 -8.72
N VAL A 23 13.68 10.78 -9.57
CA VAL A 23 12.86 11.75 -10.28
C VAL A 23 11.45 11.71 -9.70
N LEU A 24 10.98 12.86 -9.24
CA LEU A 24 9.63 13.05 -8.72
C LEU A 24 8.80 13.80 -9.76
N ARG A 25 7.51 13.53 -9.82
CA ARG A 25 6.57 14.34 -10.61
C ARG A 25 6.01 15.45 -9.74
N SER A 26 5.80 16.62 -10.31
CA SER A 26 5.08 17.73 -9.67
C SER A 26 4.21 18.45 -10.70
N ASP A 27 3.36 19.35 -10.24
CA ASP A 27 2.50 20.16 -11.12
C ASP A 27 3.32 21.02 -12.11
N GLY A 28 4.55 21.37 -11.73
CA GLY A 28 5.50 22.14 -12.55
C GLY A 28 6.41 21.28 -13.43
N GLY A 29 6.20 19.96 -13.48
CA GLY A 29 7.04 19.02 -14.24
C GLY A 29 7.89 18.11 -13.35
N GLU A 30 8.83 17.40 -13.97
CA GLU A 30 9.74 16.50 -13.28
C GLU A 30 10.75 17.27 -12.39
N ILE A 31 10.94 16.79 -11.17
CA ILE A 31 11.95 17.28 -10.23
C ILE A 31 13.02 16.20 -10.12
N HIS A 32 14.25 16.55 -10.50
CA HIS A 32 15.40 15.67 -10.36
C HIS A 32 16.08 15.92 -9.02
N VAL A 33 16.27 14.87 -8.24
CA VAL A 33 16.93 14.93 -6.94
C VAL A 33 18.12 13.99 -6.95
N GLU A 34 19.32 14.57 -6.94
CA GLU A 34 20.57 13.83 -6.73
C GLU A 34 20.76 13.55 -5.24
N ALA A 35 21.10 12.31 -4.89
CA ALA A 35 21.31 11.87 -3.51
C ALA A 35 22.34 10.74 -3.45
N GLY A 36 23.14 10.70 -2.37
CA GLY A 36 24.08 9.60 -2.14
C GLY A 36 23.40 8.26 -1.79
N ALA A 37 22.13 8.30 -1.39
CA ALA A 37 21.30 7.13 -1.12
C ALA A 37 19.81 7.51 -1.22
N VAL A 38 18.97 6.51 -1.51
CA VAL A 38 17.50 6.62 -1.53
C VAL A 38 16.92 5.55 -0.63
N VAL A 39 15.97 5.93 0.23
CA VAL A 39 15.24 5.01 1.11
C VAL A 39 13.80 4.91 0.62
N LEU A 40 13.37 3.72 0.21
CA LEU A 40 11.98 3.45 -0.19
C LEU A 40 11.17 3.02 1.03
N ALA A 41 10.34 3.94 1.54
CA ALA A 41 9.44 3.71 2.68
C ALA A 41 7.97 3.93 2.28
N CYS A 42 7.60 3.42 1.10
CA CYS A 42 6.33 3.73 0.42
C CYS A 42 5.13 2.87 0.88
N GLY A 43 5.24 2.17 2.01
CA GLY A 43 4.23 1.20 2.45
C GLY A 43 4.32 -0.14 1.69
N GLY A 44 3.20 -0.87 1.65
CA GLY A 44 3.12 -2.23 1.12
C GLY A 44 2.31 -2.36 -0.18
N PHE A 45 1.86 -3.58 -0.46
CA PHE A 45 1.11 -3.96 -1.67
C PHE A 45 -0.31 -4.53 -1.43
N PRO A 46 -1.05 -4.21 -0.35
CA PRO A 46 -2.33 -4.85 -0.06
C PRO A 46 -3.45 -4.50 -1.06
N HIS A 47 -3.22 -3.56 -1.99
CA HIS A 47 -4.14 -3.24 -3.09
C HIS A 47 -3.55 -3.56 -4.47
N ASP A 48 -2.37 -4.19 -4.54
CA ASP A 48 -1.76 -4.64 -5.79
C ASP A 48 -2.35 -6.00 -6.21
N ARG A 49 -3.35 -5.97 -7.08
CA ARG A 49 -4.04 -7.19 -7.54
C ARG A 49 -3.10 -8.21 -8.18
N GLN A 50 -2.13 -7.75 -8.97
CA GLN A 50 -1.20 -8.65 -9.66
C GLN A 50 -0.28 -9.33 -8.65
N ARG A 51 0.26 -8.57 -7.69
CA ARG A 51 1.13 -9.14 -6.65
C ARG A 51 0.35 -10.07 -5.72
N LEU A 52 -0.86 -9.67 -5.30
CA LEU A 52 -1.73 -10.51 -4.48
C LEU A 52 -2.03 -11.83 -5.17
N ALA A 53 -2.35 -11.82 -6.47
CA ALA A 53 -2.60 -13.06 -7.20
C ALA A 53 -1.39 -14.00 -7.28
N GLN A 54 -0.16 -13.47 -7.19
CA GLN A 54 1.06 -14.27 -7.18
C GLN A 54 1.35 -14.92 -5.82
N VAL A 55 1.04 -14.24 -4.72
CA VAL A 55 1.49 -14.67 -3.37
C VAL A 55 0.37 -14.99 -2.39
N VAL A 56 -0.89 -14.74 -2.78
CA VAL A 56 -2.08 -14.94 -1.94
C VAL A 56 -3.09 -15.80 -2.71
N PRO A 57 -2.99 -17.15 -2.61
CA PRO A 57 -3.80 -18.06 -3.44
C PRO A 57 -5.31 -17.82 -3.36
N HIS A 58 -5.84 -17.52 -2.17
CA HIS A 58 -7.28 -17.28 -1.98
C HIS A 58 -7.75 -15.92 -2.52
N ALA A 59 -6.83 -15.00 -2.80
CA ALA A 59 -7.12 -13.69 -3.35
C ALA A 59 -6.80 -13.59 -4.85
N ALA A 60 -6.47 -14.72 -5.51
CA ALA A 60 -6.08 -14.75 -6.93
C ALA A 60 -7.18 -14.21 -7.86
N GLU A 61 -8.45 -14.42 -7.52
CA GLU A 61 -9.61 -13.89 -8.27
C GLU A 61 -10.05 -12.50 -7.79
N GLY A 62 -9.29 -11.89 -6.86
CA GLY A 62 -9.58 -10.57 -6.28
C GLY A 62 -10.78 -10.53 -5.33
N TYR A 63 -11.47 -11.66 -5.14
CA TYR A 63 -12.56 -11.79 -4.17
C TYR A 63 -12.01 -12.18 -2.80
N GLY A 64 -12.58 -11.64 -1.72
CA GLY A 64 -12.27 -12.02 -0.34
C GLY A 64 -11.12 -11.26 0.33
N HIS A 65 -10.25 -10.57 -0.43
CA HIS A 65 -9.20 -9.73 0.18
C HIS A 65 -9.71 -8.32 0.45
N PHE A 66 -9.79 -7.95 1.73
CA PHE A 66 -10.23 -6.63 2.18
C PHE A 66 -9.17 -6.00 3.07
N SER A 67 -8.51 -4.95 2.56
CA SER A 67 -7.46 -4.26 3.29
C SER A 67 -7.96 -2.97 3.93
N ALA A 68 -7.52 -2.73 5.16
CA ALA A 68 -7.69 -1.46 5.87
C ALA A 68 -6.56 -0.46 5.59
N ALA A 69 -5.54 -0.84 4.83
CA ALA A 69 -4.48 0.08 4.42
C ALA A 69 -5.01 1.14 3.45
N PRO A 70 -4.36 2.32 3.36
CA PRO A 70 -4.70 3.34 2.36
C PRO A 70 -4.82 2.73 0.96
N PRO A 71 -5.85 3.10 0.16
CA PRO A 71 -6.04 2.57 -1.19
C PRO A 71 -4.83 2.77 -2.12
N ASP A 72 -4.02 3.79 -1.85
CA ASP A 72 -2.82 4.13 -2.61
C ASP A 72 -1.64 3.18 -2.34
N ASN A 73 -1.73 2.29 -1.35
CA ASN A 73 -0.71 1.26 -1.09
C ASN A 73 -0.80 0.12 -2.11
N GLN A 74 -0.39 0.42 -3.34
CA GLN A 74 -0.44 -0.48 -4.50
C GLN A 74 0.91 -1.11 -4.85
N GLY A 75 1.88 -1.09 -3.93
CA GLY A 75 3.19 -1.72 -4.15
C GLY A 75 4.14 -0.96 -5.09
N GLU A 76 3.91 0.32 -5.35
CA GLU A 76 4.77 1.12 -6.26
C GLU A 76 6.22 1.19 -5.80
N GLY A 77 6.47 1.32 -4.49
CA GLY A 77 7.83 1.29 -3.94
C GLY A 77 8.56 -0.03 -4.18
N ILE A 78 7.84 -1.16 -4.15
CA ILE A 78 8.42 -2.47 -4.47
C ILE A 78 8.83 -2.51 -5.93
N ARG A 79 7.96 -2.07 -6.85
CA ARG A 79 8.27 -2.00 -8.28
C ARG A 79 9.44 -1.06 -8.59
N LEU A 80 9.54 0.06 -7.87
CA LEU A 80 10.70 0.96 -7.97
C LEU A 80 12.00 0.29 -7.52
N GLY A 81 11.96 -0.52 -6.46
CA GLY A 81 13.11 -1.31 -6.04
C GLY A 81 13.50 -2.37 -7.07
N GLU A 82 12.51 -3.11 -7.59
CA GLU A 82 12.71 -4.13 -8.63
C GLU A 82 13.32 -3.55 -9.92
N SER A 83 12.94 -2.33 -10.31
CA SER A 83 13.44 -1.70 -11.55
C SER A 83 14.94 -1.38 -11.53
N VAL A 84 15.55 -1.32 -10.34
CA VAL A 84 17.00 -1.12 -10.17
C VAL A 84 17.72 -2.38 -9.68
N GLY A 85 17.10 -3.55 -9.84
CA GLY A 85 17.69 -4.85 -9.52
C GLY A 85 17.37 -5.37 -8.12
N GLY A 86 16.50 -4.70 -7.36
CA GLY A 86 15.93 -5.25 -6.15
C GLY A 86 15.11 -6.52 -6.45
N GLN A 87 14.97 -7.39 -5.45
CA GLN A 87 14.19 -8.61 -5.58
C GLN A 87 13.07 -8.62 -4.57
N PHE A 88 11.87 -8.98 -5.02
CA PHE A 88 10.76 -9.25 -4.13
C PHE A 88 10.80 -10.73 -3.70
N ASP A 89 10.88 -10.97 -2.40
CA ASP A 89 10.86 -12.32 -1.85
C ASP A 89 9.43 -12.89 -1.83
N THR A 90 9.17 -13.85 -2.72
CA THR A 90 7.89 -14.56 -2.81
C THR A 90 7.84 -15.81 -1.93
N SER A 91 8.91 -16.15 -1.22
CA SER A 91 9.02 -17.39 -0.43
C SER A 91 8.43 -17.29 0.98
N LEU A 92 7.99 -16.09 1.38
CA LEU A 92 7.41 -15.86 2.70
C LEU A 92 6.15 -16.71 2.92
N ARG A 93 6.13 -17.48 4.01
CA ARG A 93 4.97 -18.29 4.43
C ARG A 93 3.71 -17.46 4.63
N HIS A 94 3.87 -16.22 5.11
CA HIS A 94 2.79 -15.26 5.32
C HIS A 94 3.23 -13.89 4.77
N PRO A 95 2.89 -13.57 3.51
CA PRO A 95 3.35 -12.34 2.85
C PRO A 95 2.58 -11.08 3.30
N LEU A 96 1.59 -11.24 4.19
CA LEU A 96 0.70 -10.18 4.66
C LEU A 96 0.45 -10.28 6.16
N ALA A 97 0.15 -9.13 6.77
CA ALA A 97 -0.35 -9.05 8.13
C ALA A 97 -1.88 -9.14 8.14
N TRP A 98 -2.41 -10.24 8.67
CA TRP A 98 -3.83 -10.55 8.64
C TRP A 98 -4.58 -10.02 9.86
N ALA A 99 -5.81 -9.59 9.64
CA ALA A 99 -6.75 -9.23 10.69
C ALA A 99 -8.18 -9.45 10.21
N PRO A 100 -9.10 -9.89 11.07
CA PRO A 100 -10.52 -9.81 10.76
C PRO A 100 -10.90 -8.35 10.47
N VAL A 101 -11.69 -8.13 9.44
CA VAL A 101 -12.20 -6.79 9.07
C VAL A 101 -13.71 -6.80 8.99
N SER A 102 -14.35 -5.72 9.42
CA SER A 102 -15.77 -5.47 9.13
C SER A 102 -15.93 -4.41 8.05
N ARG A 103 -16.82 -4.67 7.09
CA ARG A 103 -17.27 -3.65 6.13
C ARG A 103 -18.27 -2.71 6.81
N VAL A 104 -17.94 -1.43 6.86
CA VAL A 104 -18.82 -0.39 7.40
C VAL A 104 -19.25 0.50 6.24
N THR A 105 -20.55 0.58 5.97
CA THR A 105 -21.10 1.51 4.99
C THR A 105 -21.45 2.81 5.70
N LEU A 106 -20.79 3.91 5.32
CA LEU A 106 -21.05 5.24 5.84
C LEU A 106 -22.39 5.78 5.31
N ALA A 107 -22.91 6.84 5.94
CA ALA A 107 -24.10 7.53 5.46
C ALA A 107 -23.96 8.10 4.04
N SER A 108 -22.72 8.37 3.59
CA SER A 108 -22.38 8.76 2.22
C SER A 108 -22.43 7.62 1.21
N GLY A 109 -22.64 6.37 1.64
CA GLY A 109 -22.55 5.17 0.81
C GLY A 109 -21.12 4.63 0.64
N GLN A 110 -20.10 5.35 1.10
CA GLN A 110 -18.72 4.88 1.07
C GLN A 110 -18.53 3.67 2.00
N GLN A 111 -17.77 2.67 1.56
CA GLN A 111 -17.40 1.53 2.39
C GLN A 111 -16.01 1.70 3.00
N LEU A 112 -15.92 1.46 4.30
CA LEU A 112 -14.67 1.40 5.05
C LEU A 112 -14.40 -0.02 5.54
N MET A 113 -13.13 -0.42 5.53
CA MET A 113 -12.67 -1.66 6.17
C MET A 113 -12.21 -1.33 7.58
N PHE A 114 -12.89 -1.87 8.58
CA PHE A 114 -12.56 -1.68 9.99
C PHE A 114 -11.77 -2.88 10.51
N PRO A 115 -10.44 -2.77 10.73
CA PRO A 115 -9.62 -3.89 11.17
C PRO A 115 -9.74 -4.11 12.67
N HIS A 116 -9.95 -5.35 13.07
CA HIS A 116 -9.99 -5.78 14.46
C HIS A 116 -8.57 -6.08 14.97
N LEU A 117 -7.68 -5.09 14.88
CA LEU A 117 -6.27 -5.18 15.32
C LEU A 117 -6.03 -4.61 16.72
N VAL A 118 -7.02 -3.91 17.29
CA VAL A 118 -6.88 -3.17 18.55
C VAL A 118 -8.09 -3.45 19.44
N GLU A 119 -7.86 -3.95 20.66
CA GLU A 119 -8.85 -4.12 21.74
C GLU A 119 -9.45 -2.77 22.25
N ARG A 120 -9.51 -1.72 21.42
CA ARG A 120 -9.94 -0.38 21.85
C ARG A 120 -10.63 0.46 20.78
N ALA A 121 -11.42 -0.14 19.91
CA ALA A 121 -12.49 0.57 19.18
C ALA A 121 -13.49 -0.40 18.55
N LYS A 122 -14.11 -1.30 19.31
CA LYS A 122 -15.42 -1.81 18.84
C LYS A 122 -16.33 -0.57 18.75
N PRO A 123 -16.99 -0.27 17.61
CA PRO A 123 -17.94 0.84 17.56
C PRO A 123 -19.12 0.44 18.44
N GLY A 124 -19.07 0.85 19.69
CA GLY A 124 -20.12 0.69 20.68
C GLY A 124 -20.78 2.03 20.90
N GLY A 125 -22.08 2.10 20.61
CA GLY A 125 -22.95 3.21 20.96
C GLY A 125 -23.18 4.22 19.83
N ASP A 126 -24.31 4.07 19.17
CA ASP A 126 -24.99 5.11 18.39
C ASP A 126 -24.56 5.35 16.92
N ARG A 127 -25.36 4.78 16.02
CA ARG A 127 -25.87 5.34 14.73
C ARG A 127 -26.09 4.23 13.69
N ARG A 128 -27.35 3.78 13.63
CA ARG A 128 -28.04 3.03 12.54
C ARG A 128 -27.42 1.67 12.15
N PRO A 129 -28.22 0.72 11.65
CA PRO A 129 -27.73 -0.61 11.29
C PRO A 129 -26.86 -0.51 10.03
N ALA A 130 -25.56 -0.32 10.20
CA ALA A 130 -24.61 -0.69 9.15
C ALA A 130 -24.66 -2.22 9.02
N GLN A 131 -24.95 -2.73 7.82
CA GLN A 131 -24.82 -4.15 7.52
C GLN A 131 -23.36 -4.55 7.71
N ARG A 132 -23.06 -5.19 8.84
CA ARG A 132 -21.72 -5.66 9.19
C ARG A 132 -21.54 -7.06 8.63
N GLN A 133 -20.58 -7.20 7.73
CA GLN A 133 -20.06 -8.49 7.30
C GLN A 133 -18.59 -8.54 7.71
N THR A 134 -18.21 -9.60 8.41
CA THR A 134 -16.84 -9.85 8.86
C THR A 134 -16.14 -10.77 7.89
N PHE A 135 -14.92 -10.41 7.49
CA PHE A 135 -14.08 -11.20 6.58
C PHE A 135 -12.72 -11.42 7.24
N CYS A 136 -12.08 -12.55 6.92
CA CYS A 136 -10.69 -12.85 7.24
C CYS A 136 -9.84 -12.71 5.98
#